data_AF-A0A537N2T1-F1
#
_entry.id   AF-A0A537N2T1-F1
#
_cell.length_a   1.000
_cell.length_b   1.000
_cell.length_c   1.000
_cell.angle_alpha   90.00
_cell.angle_beta   90.00
_cell.angle_gamma   90.00
#
_symmetry.space_group_name_H-M   'P 1'
#
loop_
_entity.id
_entity.type
_entity.pdbx_description
1 polymer ?
#
loop_
_entity_poly.entity_id
_entity_poly.type
_entity_poly.pdbx_seq_one_letter_code
_entity_poly.pdbx_strand_id
1 'polypeptide(L)'
;MQEEAAMAGPLDMPVHLKARELLPIEDGAGLEVKSLRGDLWITQTGDPEDHIIEGGQSFVLDRPGRSHRAGRAAGENRRAP
;
A
#
# COMPACT_ATOMS: atom_id res chain seq x y z
N MET A 1 -19.07 -6.61 28.32
CA MET A 1 -19.53 -7.06 26.99
C MET A 1 -18.57 -6.46 25.98
N GLN A 2 -17.79 -7.35 25.36
CA GLN A 2 -17.07 -7.18 24.09
C GLN A 2 -15.90 -6.19 24.10
N GLU A 3 -14.71 -6.78 24.27
CA GLU A 3 -13.41 -6.27 23.85
C GLU A 3 -13.49 -5.78 22.40
N GLU A 4 -13.19 -4.50 22.17
CA GLU A 4 -12.91 -3.98 20.83
C GLU A 4 -11.55 -4.53 20.38
N ALA A 5 -11.57 -5.79 19.95
CA ALA A 5 -10.49 -6.35 19.17
C ALA A 5 -10.42 -5.56 17.86
N ALA A 6 -9.52 -4.58 17.82
CA ALA A 6 -9.05 -4.01 16.56
C ALA A 6 -8.70 -5.19 15.66
N MET A 7 -9.47 -5.36 14.58
CA MET A 7 -9.28 -6.42 13.61
C MET A 7 -7.96 -6.13 12.87
N ALA A 8 -6.84 -6.51 13.48
CA ALA A 8 -5.56 -6.65 12.81
C ALA A 8 -5.73 -7.74 11.75
N GLY A 9 -6.09 -7.30 10.54
CA GLY A 9 -5.93 -8.11 9.34
C GLY A 9 -4.45 -8.46 9.13
N PRO A 10 -4.12 -9.35 8.19
CA PRO A 10 -2.87 -10.14 8.10
C PRO A 10 -1.53 -9.38 7.87
N LEU A 11 -1.39 -8.13 8.31
CA LEU A 11 -0.24 -7.26 8.05
C LEU A 11 0.54 -6.81 9.29
N ASP A 12 0.38 -7.50 10.44
CA ASP A 12 1.28 -7.28 11.60
C ASP A 12 2.73 -7.70 11.29
N MET A 13 2.93 -8.44 10.19
CA MET A 13 4.23 -8.91 9.73
C MET A 13 4.63 -8.19 8.44
N PRO A 14 5.86 -7.66 8.35
CA PRO A 14 6.36 -7.06 7.12
C PRO A 14 6.32 -8.04 5.94
N VAL A 15 5.77 -7.57 4.81
CA VAL A 15 5.76 -8.32 3.56
C VAL A 15 6.93 -7.86 2.67
N HIS A 16 7.74 -8.81 2.19
CA HIS A 16 8.79 -8.51 1.22
C HIS A 16 8.28 -8.71 -0.21
N LEU A 17 8.14 -7.61 -0.96
CA LEU A 17 7.76 -7.65 -2.36
C LEU A 17 8.99 -7.70 -3.25
N LYS A 18 9.02 -8.63 -4.21
CA LYS A 18 9.99 -8.63 -5.31
C LYS A 18 9.72 -7.45 -6.24
N ALA A 19 10.72 -7.08 -7.03
CA ALA A 19 10.51 -6.05 -8.05
C ALA A 19 9.34 -6.44 -8.96
N ARG A 20 8.40 -5.50 -9.18
CA ARG A 20 7.17 -5.67 -9.97
C ARG A 20 6.14 -6.64 -9.38
N GLU A 21 6.35 -7.14 -8.17
CA GLU A 21 5.35 -7.92 -7.45
C GLU A 21 4.24 -6.99 -6.94
N LEU A 22 3.00 -7.49 -6.97
CA LEU A 22 1.81 -6.75 -6.64
C LEU A 22 1.07 -7.49 -5.52
N LEU A 23 0.79 -6.77 -4.44
CA LEU A 23 -0.03 -7.20 -3.32
C LEU A 23 -1.42 -6.56 -3.45
N PRO A 24 -2.46 -7.34 -3.76
CA PRO A 24 -3.82 -6.84 -3.67
C PRO A 24 -4.20 -6.63 -2.19
N ILE A 25 -4.90 -5.53 -1.92
CA ILE A 25 -5.49 -5.20 -0.62
C ILE A 25 -6.98 -4.95 -0.90
N GLU A 26 -7.85 -5.72 -0.26
CA GLU A 26 -9.30 -5.56 -0.35
C GLU A 26 -9.81 -4.83 0.90
N ASP A 27 -10.82 -3.97 0.73
CA ASP A 27 -11.42 -3.18 1.82
C ASP A 27 -10.40 -2.40 2.68
N GLY A 28 -9.32 -1.90 2.07
CA GLY A 28 -8.21 -1.26 2.76
C GLY A 28 -8.47 0.16 3.24
N ALA A 29 -9.69 0.69 3.18
CA ALA A 29 -9.97 2.07 3.57
C ALA A 29 -9.63 2.29 5.07
N GLY A 30 -8.77 3.27 5.34
CA GLY A 30 -8.21 3.56 6.67
C GLY A 30 -6.94 2.77 7.03
N LEU A 31 -6.47 1.85 6.18
CA LEU A 31 -5.22 1.12 6.40
C LEU A 31 -4.01 2.01 6.10
N GLU A 32 -3.08 2.08 7.05
CA GLU A 32 -1.77 2.70 6.83
C GLU A 32 -0.80 1.69 6.21
N VAL A 33 -0.25 2.03 5.04
CA VAL A 33 0.80 1.27 4.35
C VAL A 33 2.12 1.98 4.57
N LYS A 34 3.09 1.30 5.19
CA LYS A 34 4.44 1.84 5.41
C LYS A 34 5.47 1.11 4.57
N SER A 35 6.24 1.84 3.76
CA SER A 35 7.43 1.27 3.14
C SER A 35 8.55 1.25 4.17
N LEU A 36 9.01 0.06 4.56
CA LEU A 36 10.16 -0.05 5.47
C LEU A 36 11.48 0.21 4.74
N ARG A 37 11.59 -0.23 3.48
CA ARG A 37 12.78 -0.09 2.63
C ARG A 37 12.39 -0.10 1.15
N GLY A 38 12.98 0.80 0.37
CA GLY A 38 12.76 0.94 -1.07
C GLY A 38 11.44 1.64 -1.41
N ASP A 39 11.17 1.79 -2.70
CA ASP A 39 10.03 2.56 -3.17
C ASP A 39 8.83 1.64 -3.44
N LEU A 40 7.68 2.06 -2.94
CA LEU A 40 6.41 1.35 -3.09
C LEU A 40 5.44 2.21 -3.90
N TRP A 41 4.84 1.60 -4.91
CA TRP A 41 3.78 2.19 -5.72
C TRP A 41 2.43 1.71 -5.20
N ILE A 42 1.50 2.64 -5.01
CA ILE A 42 0.16 2.39 -4.48
C ILE A 42 -0.85 2.93 -5.49
N THR A 43 -1.67 2.04 -6.01
CA THR A 43 -2.81 2.37 -6.88
C THR A 43 -4.09 2.10 -6.11
N GLN A 44 -4.99 3.08 -6.09
CA GLN A 44 -6.30 2.93 -5.46
C GLN A 44 -7.39 2.98 -6.53
N THR A 45 -8.35 2.05 -6.46
CA THR A 45 -9.52 2.13 -7.35
C THR A 45 -10.28 3.43 -7.08
N GLY A 46 -10.52 4.21 -8.13
CA GLY A 46 -11.20 5.50 -8.02
C GLY A 46 -10.28 6.69 -7.72
N ASP A 47 -8.97 6.45 -7.54
CA ASP A 47 -7.96 7.50 -7.60
C ASP A 47 -7.35 7.54 -9.01
N PRO A 48 -7.41 8.68 -9.72
CA PRO A 48 -6.75 8.80 -11.02
C PRO A 48 -5.23 8.84 -10.92
N GLU A 49 -4.68 9.08 -9.73
CA GLU A 49 -3.25 9.18 -9.50
C GLU A 49 -2.72 7.95 -8.75
N ASP A 50 -1.52 7.53 -9.14
CA ASP A 50 -0.78 6.56 -8.36
C ASP A 50 0.15 7.28 -7.37
N HIS A 51 0.28 6.71 -6.17
CA HIS A 51 1.07 7.27 -5.09
C HIS A 51 2.38 6.49 -4.94
N ILE A 52 3.52 7.18 -4.92
CA ILE A 52 4.82 6.57 -4.64
C ILE A 52 5.25 6.99 -3.25
N ILE A 53 5.57 6.01 -2.40
CA ILE A 53 6.20 6.25 -1.09
C ILE A 53 7.60 5.63 -1.05
N GLU A 54 8.57 6.40 -0.57
CA GLU A 54 9.96 5.98 -0.37
C GLU A 54 10.13 5.22 0.95
N GLY A 55 11.30 4.61 1.12
CA GLY A 55 11.66 3.90 2.35
C GLY A 55 11.57 4.81 3.60
N GLY A 56 10.76 4.39 4.56
CA GLY A 56 10.47 5.12 5.80
C GLY A 56 9.17 5.89 5.78
N GLN A 57 8.59 6.15 4.60
CA GLN A 57 7.33 6.87 4.45
C GLN A 57 6.12 5.94 4.60
N SER A 58 4.97 6.55 4.90
CA SER A 58 3.69 5.87 4.97
C SER A 58 2.61 6.62 4.21
N PHE A 59 1.58 5.89 3.83
CA PHE A 59 0.41 6.38 3.10
C PHE A 59 -0.83 5.69 3.64
N VAL A 60 -1.89 6.47 3.91
CA VAL A 60 -3.18 5.92 4.34
C VAL A 60 -4.06 5.74 3.12
N LEU A 61 -4.56 4.52 2.93
CA LEU A 61 -5.54 4.24 1.88
C LEU A 61 -6.87 4.90 2.25
N ASP A 62 -7.20 6.04 1.66
CA ASP A 62 -8.37 6.83 2.06
C ASP A 62 -9.56 6.77 1.09
N ARG A 63 -9.37 6.16 -0.08
CA ARG A 63 -10.43 6.02 -1.09
C ARG A 63 -11.42 4.91 -0.76
N PRO A 64 -12.74 5.20 -0.81
CA PRO A 64 -13.78 4.18 -0.69
C PRO A 64 -13.82 3.36 -1.98
N GLY A 65 -13.10 2.24 -2.01
CA GLY A 65 -13.01 1.35 -3.16
C GLY A 65 -12.80 -0.09 -2.74
N ARG A 66 -13.40 -1.04 -3.47
CA ARG A 66 -13.37 -2.49 -3.18
C ARG A 66 -12.01 -3.16 -3.43
N SER A 67 -11.06 -2.46 -4.06
CA SER A 67 -9.75 -3.03 -4.36
C SER A 67 -8.68 -1.95 -4.42
N HIS A 68 -7.62 -2.16 -3.67
CA HIS A 68 -6.38 -1.40 -3.67
C HIS A 68 -5.25 -2.34 -4.08
N ARG A 69 -4.19 -1.80 -4.69
CA ARG A 69 -3.01 -2.59 -5.07
C ARG A 69 -1.76 -1.85 -4.65
N ALA A 70 -0.91 -2.54 -3.87
CA ALA A 70 0.44 -2.11 -3.58
C ALA A 70 1.41 -2.89 -4.47
N GLY A 71 2.47 -2.27 -4.96
CA GLY A 71 3.45 -2.92 -5.80
C GLY A 71 4.84 -2.34 -5.64
N ARG A 72 5.88 -3.17 -5.72
CA ARG A 72 7.25 -2.66 -5.72
C ARG A 72 7.62 -2.20 -7.12
N ALA A 73 8.09 -0.95 -7.25
CA ALA A 73 8.67 -0.48 -8.49
C ALA A 73 9.88 -1.38 -8.86
N ALA A 74 9.93 -1.89 -10.10
CA ALA A 74 11.24 -2.25 -10.65
C ALA A 74 12.03 -0.95 -10.67
N GLY A 75 13.20 -0.93 -10.05
CA GLY A 75 14.05 0.25 -9.98
C GLY A 75 14.39 0.76 -11.38
N GLU A 76 13.54 1.61 -11.92
CA GLU A 76 13.77 2.48 -13.06
C GLU A 76 12.93 3.72 -12.80
N ASN A 77 13.63 4.68 -12.22
CA ASN A 77 13.23 6.05 -12.03
C ASN A 77 12.85 6.67 -13.38
N ARG A 78 11.61 6.51 -13.82
CA ARG A 78 11.07 7.37 -14.88
C ARG A 78 10.66 8.68 -14.22
N ARG A 79 11.61 9.62 -14.20
CA ARG A 79 11.29 11.04 -14.18
C ARG A 79 10.26 11.28 -15.29
N ALA A 80 9.07 11.73 -14.92
CA ALA A 80 8.15 12.36 -15.87
C ALA A 80 8.86 13.57 -16.52
N PRO A 81 8.55 13.89 -17.79
CA PRO A 81 9.20 14.97 -18.53
C PRO A 81 9.02 16.34 -17.90
#